data_AF-A0A6S7GT08-F1
#
_entry.id   AF-A0A6S7GT08-F1
#
_cell.length_a   1.000
_cell.length_b   1.000
_cell.length_c   1.000
_cell.angle_alpha   90.00
_cell.angle_beta   90.00
_cell.angle_gamma   90.00
#
_symmetry.space_group_name_H-M   'P 1'
#
loop_
_entity.id
_entity.type
_entity.pdbx_description
1 polymer ?
#
loop_
_entity_poly.entity_id
_entity_poly.type
_entity_poly.pdbx_seq_one_letter_code
_entity_poly.pdbx_strand_id
1 'polypeptide(L)'
;SLERSSNNSRSFVSSCFPSTIPSFSASTRGTLCEFRVLSVVYAEIDDDMPSPQHLVLERFAKVNVLKIPLQCLQVDFLHSSVTSEPLSMDWHRNPVLTITRGKLTELLESLKPGFQVTKKTLKLSTHREIKIPNVVRNLIPEQCIQQYEGYCKEVRFQPMSRSTLRRVLKVCSASAHTSLQGLDYISAMGGQAFDDLENVVDMLGDRYGKGLAWAKQTNQKLKDAKRYLKGDYKIHISSNSEVADHCRTYALSFPNDENYTNSCDHEHKGKCDRCSIFPETLADICASLEEVNCPLEEKENMEYVTTQAAQHIRSWKAHILRSINQDAARHDILKVLDSHSALIVLDWAMKFIPRKYRESQRDWFAKRGLPWHIAVLTKKNDDGDLQILTFLHLFKSCSQDSGAVVAIIHDVLSQISTIAPEVHTVYLCQDNAGCYHSALTLLSLPTIERSTGIQIRRIDFSDPQGGKGACDRKAAHIKNHMNKYLNSGNDIENPEQMKAAIESFEGTPGVKVTVCAPPPGRGMGWCESP
;
A
#
# COMPACT_ATOMS: atom_id res chain seq x y z
N SER A 1 -16.30 -43.61 -51.21
CA SER A 1 -15.47 -43.87 -52.41
C SER A 1 -14.87 -42.55 -52.87
N LEU A 2 -13.54 -42.44 -52.76
CA LEU A 2 -12.62 -41.55 -53.50
C LEU A 2 -12.90 -40.03 -53.63
N GLU A 3 -11.91 -39.26 -53.10
CA GLU A 3 -11.28 -38.02 -53.64
C GLU A 3 -12.14 -36.73 -53.75
N ARG A 4 -11.68 -35.49 -53.46
CA ARG A 4 -10.34 -34.89 -53.24
C ARG A 4 -10.48 -33.46 -52.65
N SER A 5 -9.54 -33.09 -51.76
CA SER A 5 -8.90 -31.78 -51.46
C SER A 5 -9.71 -30.45 -51.51
N SER A 6 -9.60 -29.52 -50.56
CA SER A 6 -8.34 -28.87 -50.14
C SER A 6 -8.34 -28.18 -48.76
N ASN A 7 -7.23 -28.40 -48.05
CA ASN A 7 -6.44 -27.54 -47.15
C ASN A 7 -7.08 -26.60 -46.10
N ASN A 8 -6.90 -26.98 -44.82
CA ASN A 8 -6.31 -26.06 -43.85
C ASN A 8 -5.52 -26.83 -42.77
N SER A 9 -4.25 -26.44 -42.58
CA SER A 9 -3.22 -27.12 -41.79
C SER A 9 -3.38 -26.91 -40.28
N ARG A 10 -3.25 -28.01 -39.51
CA ARG A 10 -3.01 -28.04 -38.06
C ARG A 10 -1.57 -28.49 -37.75
N SER A 11 -1.06 -27.91 -36.66
CA SER A 11 -0.04 -28.40 -35.69
C SER A 11 1.40 -28.61 -36.14
N PHE A 12 2.36 -28.11 -35.35
CA PHE A 12 3.37 -28.95 -34.68
C PHE A 12 4.01 -28.23 -33.48
N VAL A 13 3.86 -28.85 -32.31
CA VAL A 13 4.80 -28.84 -31.18
C VAL A 13 5.62 -30.13 -31.32
N SER A 14 6.95 -30.09 -31.16
CA SER A 14 7.79 -31.14 -30.50
C SER A 14 9.27 -31.12 -30.93
N SER A 15 10.11 -31.54 -29.97
CA SER A 15 11.44 -32.20 -30.07
C SER A 15 12.66 -31.28 -29.85
N CYS A 16 13.70 -31.61 -29.06
CA CYS A 16 14.15 -32.90 -28.49
C CYS A 16 15.14 -32.66 -27.31
N PHE A 17 15.17 -33.61 -26.36
CA PHE A 17 16.26 -33.83 -25.39
C PHE A 17 17.55 -34.33 -26.09
N PRO A 18 18.70 -34.38 -25.38
CA PRO A 18 19.16 -35.71 -25.00
C PRO A 18 19.56 -35.85 -23.52
N SER A 19 19.26 -37.05 -23.04
CA SER A 19 19.56 -37.69 -21.77
C SER A 19 21.05 -38.01 -21.56
N THR A 20 21.53 -37.90 -20.32
CA THR A 20 22.45 -38.91 -19.75
C THR A 20 22.27 -39.00 -18.23
N ILE A 21 21.89 -40.19 -17.75
CA ILE A 21 21.97 -40.63 -16.34
C ILE A 21 23.29 -41.43 -16.23
N PRO A 22 23.98 -41.47 -15.07
CA PRO A 22 23.81 -42.65 -14.22
C PRO A 22 23.60 -42.32 -12.73
N SER A 23 22.70 -43.11 -12.15
CA SER A 23 22.42 -43.30 -10.74
C SER A 23 23.62 -43.84 -9.95
N PHE A 24 23.81 -43.37 -8.72
CA PHE A 24 24.45 -44.15 -7.65
C PHE A 24 23.70 -43.95 -6.32
N SER A 25 23.41 -45.08 -5.68
CA SER A 25 22.80 -45.25 -4.36
C SER A 25 23.81 -45.03 -3.23
N ALA A 26 23.35 -44.48 -2.08
CA ALA A 26 23.43 -45.10 -0.74
C ALA A 26 23.49 -44.09 0.43
N SER A 27 22.75 -44.43 1.50
CA SER A 27 23.13 -44.32 2.92
C SER A 27 23.19 -42.95 3.63
N THR A 28 22.18 -42.74 4.49
CA THR A 28 22.24 -42.32 5.91
C THR A 28 23.52 -41.71 6.51
N ARG A 29 23.32 -40.52 7.12
CA ARG A 29 23.83 -39.97 8.42
C ARG A 29 24.48 -38.58 8.31
N GLY A 30 23.85 -37.60 8.97
CA GLY A 30 24.49 -36.74 9.96
C GLY A 30 25.36 -35.56 9.49
N THR A 31 25.10 -34.43 10.16
CA THR A 31 26.01 -33.32 10.53
C THR A 31 26.28 -32.17 9.54
N LEU A 32 25.89 -30.97 10.00
CA LEU A 32 26.54 -29.66 9.93
C LEU A 32 27.16 -29.24 8.59
N CYS A 33 26.58 -28.22 7.95
CA CYS A 33 27.23 -27.51 6.85
C CYS A 33 27.64 -26.10 7.29
N GLU A 34 28.96 -25.94 7.42
CA GLU A 34 29.70 -24.69 7.57
C GLU A 34 29.61 -23.82 6.31
N PHE A 35 29.71 -22.51 6.55
CA PHE A 35 30.00 -21.47 5.57
C PHE A 35 31.38 -21.70 4.92
N ARG A 36 31.48 -21.57 3.59
CA ARG A 36 32.76 -21.36 2.90
C ARG A 36 32.80 -19.99 2.21
N VAL A 37 33.70 -19.16 2.74
CA VAL A 37 34.27 -17.96 2.13
C VAL A 37 35.51 -18.38 1.34
N LEU A 38 35.66 -17.90 0.10
CA LEU A 38 36.92 -17.74 -0.67
C LEU A 38 36.60 -16.64 -1.70
N SER A 39 37.33 -15.54 -1.88
CA SER A 39 38.79 -15.34 -1.77
C SER A 39 39.07 -13.85 -1.50
N VAL A 40 40.07 -13.59 -0.65
CA VAL A 40 40.63 -12.27 -0.32
C VAL A 40 41.85 -12.02 -1.22
N VAL A 41 42.01 -10.79 -1.71
CA VAL A 41 43.30 -10.29 -2.23
C VAL A 41 43.63 -9.02 -1.45
N TYR A 42 44.79 -9.03 -0.80
CA TYR A 42 45.34 -7.96 0.04
C TYR A 42 45.97 -6.82 -0.78
N ALA A 43 45.96 -5.62 -0.24
CA ALA A 43 47.03 -4.63 -0.40
C ALA A 43 47.15 -3.82 0.92
N GLU A 44 48.39 -3.64 1.36
CA GLU A 44 48.85 -3.27 2.70
C GLU A 44 48.47 -1.86 3.17
N ILE A 45 48.50 -1.71 4.50
CA ILE A 45 48.40 -0.47 5.27
C ILE A 45 49.83 -0.06 5.62
N ASP A 46 50.17 1.22 5.47
CA ASP A 46 51.24 1.85 6.23
C ASP A 46 50.69 3.06 6.99
N ASP A 47 51.02 3.11 8.28
CA ASP A 47 50.64 4.09 9.28
C ASP A 47 51.42 5.40 9.10
N ASP A 48 50.74 6.55 9.19
CA ASP A 48 51.14 7.63 10.11
C ASP A 48 50.16 8.81 10.09
N MET A 49 49.76 9.22 11.30
CA MET A 49 49.09 10.48 11.61
C MET A 49 50.11 11.44 12.23
N PRO A 50 50.08 12.72 11.87
CA PRO A 50 49.77 13.68 12.94
C PRO A 50 48.84 14.82 12.50
N SER A 51 48.03 15.30 13.45
CA SER A 51 47.24 16.54 13.41
C SER A 51 48.09 17.78 13.76
N PRO A 52 47.55 19.02 13.84
CA PRO A 52 46.79 19.82 12.86
C PRO A 52 47.37 21.25 12.70
N GLN A 53 47.30 21.91 11.53
CA GLN A 53 47.22 23.40 11.41
C GLN A 53 47.09 23.92 9.95
N HIS A 54 46.14 24.85 9.79
CA HIS A 54 45.84 25.90 8.79
C HIS A 54 46.62 26.12 7.46
N LEU A 55 45.80 26.47 6.43
CA LEU A 55 46.00 27.34 5.24
C LEU A 55 46.15 26.71 3.82
N VAL A 56 45.08 26.93 3.03
CA VAL A 56 45.04 27.46 1.63
C VAL A 56 45.34 26.54 0.43
N LEU A 57 44.29 26.37 -0.42
CA LEU A 57 44.21 26.31 -1.91
C LEU A 57 45.48 25.80 -2.65
N GLU A 58 45.49 24.76 -3.50
CA GLU A 58 44.62 24.45 -4.65
C GLU A 58 44.78 22.97 -5.11
N ARG A 59 43.66 22.40 -5.56
CA ARG A 59 43.46 21.47 -6.71
C ARG A 59 44.56 20.45 -7.08
N PHE A 60 44.22 19.15 -6.99
CA PHE A 60 44.20 18.25 -8.17
C PHE A 60 43.17 17.12 -7.98
N ALA A 61 42.58 16.71 -9.11
CA ALA A 61 41.29 16.05 -9.22
C ALA A 61 41.29 14.53 -8.97
N LYS A 62 40.27 14.03 -8.25
CA LYS A 62 39.74 12.68 -8.42
C LYS A 62 38.22 12.77 -8.65
N VAL A 63 37.82 12.64 -9.91
CA VAL A 63 36.40 12.62 -10.32
C VAL A 63 35.77 11.34 -9.77
N ASN A 64 35.04 11.43 -8.66
CA ASN A 64 34.24 10.32 -8.14
C ASN A 64 32.94 10.21 -8.95
N VAL A 65 32.89 9.18 -9.78
CA VAL A 65 31.79 8.86 -10.69
C VAL A 65 30.92 7.76 -10.06
N LEU A 66 29.64 8.06 -9.79
CA LEU A 66 28.62 7.09 -9.35
C LEU A 66 27.98 6.40 -10.55
N LYS A 67 27.82 5.08 -10.44
CA LYS A 67 27.16 4.21 -11.43
C LYS A 67 25.81 3.74 -10.89
N ILE A 68 24.71 4.07 -11.57
CA ILE A 68 23.34 3.66 -11.23
C ILE A 68 22.83 2.69 -12.30
N PRO A 69 22.42 1.46 -11.95
CA PRO A 69 21.86 0.51 -12.92
C PRO A 69 20.46 0.94 -13.39
N LEU A 70 20.23 0.98 -14.70
CA LEU A 70 18.91 1.12 -15.31
C LEU A 70 18.37 -0.29 -15.64
N GLN A 71 17.21 -0.65 -15.12
CA GLN A 71 16.45 -1.80 -15.62
C GLN A 71 15.66 -1.35 -16.85
N CYS A 72 15.91 -1.98 -18.01
CA CYS A 72 15.33 -1.61 -19.31
C CYS A 72 13.89 -2.12 -19.50
N LEU A 73 13.05 -1.25 -20.07
CA LEU A 73 11.91 -1.61 -20.91
C LEU A 73 12.42 -2.20 -22.24
N GLN A 74 11.72 -3.21 -22.77
CA GLN A 74 11.88 -3.66 -24.17
C GLN A 74 11.24 -2.64 -25.12
N VAL A 75 11.93 -2.31 -26.21
CA VAL A 75 11.40 -1.56 -27.37
C VAL A 75 11.87 -2.30 -28.62
N ASP A 76 10.94 -2.81 -29.41
CA ASP A 76 11.20 -3.45 -30.70
C ASP A 76 11.26 -2.39 -31.82
N PHE A 77 12.26 -2.48 -32.70
CA PHE A 77 12.39 -1.63 -33.89
C PHE A 77 12.21 -2.44 -35.18
N LEU A 78 11.31 -1.95 -36.04
CA LEU A 78 11.06 -2.38 -37.42
C LEU A 78 12.23 -2.06 -38.36
N HIS A 79 12.49 -2.98 -39.29
CA HIS A 79 13.51 -2.93 -40.33
C HIS A 79 13.28 -1.81 -41.38
N SER A 80 14.36 -1.13 -41.77
CA SER A 80 14.58 -0.75 -43.18
C SER A 80 16.08 -0.76 -43.54
N SER A 81 16.37 -1.52 -44.58
CA SER A 81 17.60 -1.78 -45.36
C SER A 81 18.71 -0.71 -45.41
N VAL A 82 19.98 -1.13 -45.27
CA VAL A 82 20.99 -1.37 -46.35
C VAL A 82 22.37 -1.67 -45.72
N THR A 83 22.97 -2.82 -46.10
CA THR A 83 24.38 -3.31 -46.14
C THR A 83 25.45 -2.56 -45.30
N SER A 84 26.39 -3.16 -44.55
CA SER A 84 27.15 -4.42 -44.70
C SER A 84 28.00 -4.69 -43.43
N GLU A 85 28.21 -5.97 -43.12
CA GLU A 85 29.09 -6.61 -42.11
C GLU A 85 28.67 -6.62 -40.61
N PRO A 86 28.74 -7.79 -39.93
CA PRO A 86 28.30 -7.95 -38.55
C PRO A 86 29.40 -7.61 -37.54
N LEU A 87 29.27 -6.49 -36.85
CA LEU A 87 29.96 -6.29 -35.56
C LEU A 87 29.21 -7.10 -34.49
N SER A 88 29.89 -8.05 -33.86
CA SER A 88 29.39 -8.75 -32.68
C SER A 88 29.16 -7.73 -31.55
N MET A 89 27.91 -7.32 -31.34
CA MET A 89 27.52 -6.49 -30.19
C MET A 89 27.23 -7.38 -28.99
N ASP A 90 28.04 -7.25 -27.95
CA ASP A 90 27.87 -7.84 -26.62
C ASP A 90 26.53 -7.41 -25.98
N TRP A 91 25.59 -8.34 -25.83
CA TRP A 91 24.26 -8.14 -25.22
C TRP A 91 24.25 -8.07 -23.68
N HIS A 92 25.37 -7.70 -23.04
CA HIS A 92 25.51 -7.74 -21.58
C HIS A 92 25.78 -6.39 -20.90
N ARG A 93 25.58 -5.26 -21.59
CA ARG A 93 25.69 -3.95 -20.94
C ARG A 93 24.32 -3.31 -20.75
N ASN A 94 23.72 -3.57 -19.57
CA ASN A 94 22.71 -2.67 -19.01
C ASN A 94 23.26 -1.24 -19.05
N PRO A 95 22.52 -0.24 -19.56
CA PRO A 95 23.02 1.13 -19.59
C PRO A 95 23.22 1.62 -18.15
N VAL A 96 24.48 1.85 -17.77
CA VAL A 96 24.85 2.34 -16.44
C VAL A 96 24.92 3.87 -16.48
N LEU A 97 24.00 4.52 -15.77
CA LEU A 97 24.01 5.97 -15.64
C LEU A 97 25.17 6.40 -14.75
N THR A 98 25.97 7.33 -15.25
CA THR A 98 27.25 7.70 -14.69
C THR A 98 27.17 9.17 -14.22
N ILE A 99 27.00 9.41 -12.92
CA ILE A 99 26.73 10.74 -12.34
C ILE A 99 27.83 11.11 -11.34
N THR A 100 28.32 12.34 -11.31
CA THR A 100 29.26 12.78 -10.27
C THR A 100 28.58 12.98 -8.91
N ARG A 101 29.23 12.54 -7.82
CA ARG A 101 28.68 12.62 -6.46
C ARG A 101 28.22 14.03 -6.07
N GLY A 102 28.99 15.05 -6.46
CA GLY A 102 28.63 16.46 -6.21
C GLY A 102 27.28 16.84 -6.82
N LYS A 103 27.07 16.52 -8.11
CA LYS A 103 25.82 16.82 -8.82
C LYS A 103 24.59 16.13 -8.21
N LEU A 104 24.75 14.89 -7.73
CA LEU A 104 23.66 14.16 -7.08
C LEU A 104 23.33 14.74 -5.69
N THR A 105 24.34 15.05 -4.89
CA THR A 105 24.14 15.64 -3.55
C THR A 105 23.45 16.99 -3.65
N GLU A 106 23.85 17.84 -4.58
CA GLU A 106 23.30 19.19 -4.76
C GLU A 106 21.85 19.16 -5.26
N LEU A 107 21.53 18.25 -6.19
CA LEU A 107 20.14 17.98 -6.57
C LEU A 107 19.32 17.54 -5.34
N LEU A 108 19.81 16.59 -4.55
CA LEU A 108 19.09 16.11 -3.36
C LEU A 108 18.94 17.20 -2.28
N GLU A 109 19.89 18.12 -2.16
CA GLU A 109 19.84 19.26 -1.26
C GLU A 109 18.86 20.32 -1.71
N SER A 110 18.85 20.64 -3.01
CA SER A 110 17.88 21.58 -3.60
C SER A 110 16.42 21.12 -3.45
N LEU A 111 16.21 19.82 -3.26
CA LEU A 111 14.88 19.22 -3.18
C LEU A 111 14.36 19.08 -1.75
N LYS A 112 15.09 19.52 -0.71
CA LYS A 112 14.64 19.45 0.70
C LYS A 112 13.62 20.56 1.00
N PRO A 113 12.32 20.29 1.25
CA PRO A 113 11.49 21.19 2.03
C PRO A 113 11.86 21.02 3.51
N GLY A 114 11.79 22.07 4.33
CA GLY A 114 12.25 22.10 5.72
C GLY A 114 11.45 21.24 6.73
N PHE A 115 11.30 19.92 6.50
CA PHE A 115 10.70 18.97 7.46
C PHE A 115 11.47 17.64 7.52
N GLN A 116 11.37 16.96 8.68
CA GLN A 116 12.22 15.85 9.12
C GLN A 116 12.31 14.68 8.11
N VAL A 117 13.55 14.24 7.88
CA VAL A 117 13.95 13.24 6.88
C VAL A 117 14.03 11.84 7.51
N THR A 118 13.13 10.92 7.12
CA THR A 118 13.44 9.47 7.20
C THR A 118 14.47 9.12 6.12
N LYS A 119 15.32 8.11 6.32
CA LYS A 119 16.41 7.76 5.39
C LYS A 119 16.06 6.49 4.61
N LYS A 120 16.15 6.52 3.28
CA LYS A 120 16.02 5.33 2.42
C LYS A 120 17.41 4.85 2.02
N THR A 121 17.67 3.55 2.10
CA THR A 121 18.95 2.96 1.70
C THR A 121 18.84 2.44 0.27
N LEU A 122 19.65 2.98 -0.63
CA LEU A 122 19.77 2.55 -2.03
C LEU A 122 20.98 1.62 -2.14
N LYS A 123 20.76 0.40 -2.63
CA LYS A 123 21.81 -0.60 -2.85
C LYS A 123 22.27 -0.52 -4.30
N LEU A 124 23.55 -0.20 -4.51
CA LEU A 124 24.13 -0.08 -5.85
C LEU A 124 24.52 -1.46 -6.42
N SER A 125 24.75 -1.52 -7.73
CA SER A 125 25.31 -2.70 -8.43
C SER A 125 26.71 -3.10 -7.96
N THR A 126 27.36 -2.26 -7.15
CA THR A 126 28.64 -2.51 -6.49
C THR A 126 28.49 -3.06 -5.06
N HIS A 127 27.28 -3.45 -4.66
CA HIS A 127 26.89 -3.85 -3.29
C HIS A 127 27.12 -2.79 -2.20
N ARG A 128 27.50 -1.56 -2.56
CA ARG A 128 27.58 -0.43 -1.63
C ARG A 128 26.21 0.18 -1.39
N GLU A 129 25.96 0.52 -0.13
CA GLU A 129 24.71 1.12 0.31
C GLU A 129 24.85 2.64 0.46
N ILE A 130 23.98 3.40 -0.19
CA ILE A 130 23.90 4.85 -0.09
C ILE A 130 22.62 5.24 0.63
N LYS A 131 22.76 5.97 1.73
CA LYS A 131 21.62 6.54 2.47
C LYS A 131 21.18 7.83 1.79
N ILE A 132 20.01 7.80 1.16
CA ILE A 132 19.39 8.97 0.54
C ILE A 132 18.29 9.50 1.47
N PRO A 133 18.17 10.82 1.65
CA PRO A 133 17.02 11.43 2.29
C PRO A 133 15.71 10.96 1.64
N ASN A 134 14.71 10.60 2.43
CA ASN A 134 13.35 10.42 1.92
C ASN A 134 12.82 11.83 1.60
N VAL A 135 12.99 12.24 0.34
CA VAL A 135 12.59 13.58 -0.09
C VAL A 135 11.11 13.54 -0.44
N VAL A 136 10.29 14.10 0.46
CA VAL A 136 8.88 14.39 0.17
C VAL A 136 8.85 15.59 -0.78
N ARG A 137 8.30 15.41 -1.97
CA ARG A 137 8.13 16.49 -2.96
C ARG A 137 6.64 16.69 -3.21
N ASN A 138 6.18 17.93 -3.12
CA ASN A 138 4.80 18.32 -3.46
C ASN A 138 4.65 18.70 -4.94
N LEU A 139 5.74 18.65 -5.70
CA LEU A 139 5.83 19.09 -7.09
C LEU A 139 6.10 17.89 -7.99
N ILE A 140 5.52 17.89 -9.18
CA ILE A 140 5.78 16.87 -10.19
C ILE A 140 7.26 16.89 -10.62
N PRO A 141 7.85 15.75 -11.03
CA PRO A 141 9.27 15.65 -11.38
C PRO A 141 9.74 16.75 -12.35
N GLU A 142 8.91 17.14 -13.30
CA GLU A 142 9.26 18.18 -14.27
C GLU A 142 9.36 19.58 -13.67
N GLN A 143 8.45 19.93 -12.76
CA GLN A 143 8.52 21.20 -12.02
C GLN A 143 9.77 21.24 -11.13
N CYS A 144 10.16 20.10 -10.54
CA CYS A 144 11.43 20.00 -9.80
C CYS A 144 12.64 20.23 -10.71
N ILE A 145 12.62 19.73 -11.94
CA ILE A 145 13.69 19.95 -12.91
C ILE A 145 13.78 21.43 -13.29
N GLN A 146 12.65 22.07 -13.59
CA GLN A 146 12.61 23.49 -13.94
C GLN A 146 13.09 24.39 -12.79
N GLN A 147 12.67 24.10 -11.55
CA GLN A 147 13.14 24.83 -10.37
C GLN A 147 14.64 24.59 -10.12
N TYR A 148 15.12 23.35 -10.28
CA TYR A 148 16.53 23.04 -10.16
C TYR A 148 17.36 23.75 -11.24
N GLU A 149 16.91 23.77 -12.49
CA GLU A 149 17.58 24.52 -13.56
C GLU A 149 17.56 26.04 -13.31
N GLY A 150 16.48 26.57 -12.75
CA GLY A 150 16.39 27.96 -12.29
C GLY A 150 17.41 28.27 -11.20
N TYR A 151 17.44 27.45 -10.14
CA TYR A 151 18.44 27.53 -9.06
C TYR A 151 19.86 27.44 -9.60
N CYS A 152 20.15 26.48 -10.48
CA CYS A 152 21.47 26.31 -11.08
C CYS A 152 21.92 27.54 -11.89
N LYS A 153 21.00 28.24 -12.57
CA LYS A 153 21.31 29.52 -13.23
C LYS A 153 21.69 30.61 -12.23
N GLU A 154 21.00 30.69 -11.10
CA GLU A 154 21.27 31.67 -10.04
C GLU A 154 22.63 31.44 -9.36
N VAL A 155 22.95 30.18 -9.03
CA VAL A 155 24.22 29.83 -8.37
C VAL A 155 25.39 29.58 -9.34
N ARG A 156 25.19 29.81 -10.64
CA ARG A 156 26.16 29.52 -11.73
C ARG A 156 26.68 28.07 -11.69
N PHE A 157 25.81 27.14 -11.35
CA PHE A 157 26.10 25.72 -11.38
C PHE A 157 25.67 25.12 -12.71
N GLN A 158 26.48 24.20 -13.27
CA GLN A 158 26.13 23.51 -14.51
C GLN A 158 25.28 22.26 -14.19
N PRO A 159 23.97 22.26 -14.45
CA PRO A 159 23.10 21.14 -14.11
C PRO A 159 23.45 19.88 -14.92
N MET A 160 22.91 18.74 -14.51
CA MET A 160 22.87 17.54 -15.34
C MET A 160 21.91 17.75 -16.52
N SER A 161 22.03 16.94 -17.58
CA SER A 161 21.05 16.97 -18.66
C SER A 161 19.65 16.66 -18.13
N ARG A 162 18.60 17.28 -18.71
CA ARG A 162 17.20 16.99 -18.34
C ARG A 162 16.90 15.49 -18.36
N SER A 163 17.36 14.77 -19.38
CA SER A 163 17.25 13.30 -19.48
C SER A 163 17.90 12.54 -18.31
N THR A 164 18.97 13.07 -17.71
CA THR A 164 19.63 12.48 -16.53
C THR A 164 18.89 12.82 -15.25
N LEU A 165 18.40 14.06 -15.12
CA LEU A 165 17.56 14.48 -13.99
C LEU A 165 16.26 13.66 -13.92
N ARG A 166 15.59 13.46 -15.05
CA ARG A 166 14.37 12.62 -15.14
C ARG A 166 14.63 11.18 -14.70
N ARG A 167 15.73 10.57 -15.14
CA ARG A 167 16.15 9.23 -14.70
C ARG A 167 16.40 9.16 -13.19
N VAL A 168 17.03 10.19 -12.62
CA VAL A 168 17.23 10.27 -11.16
C VAL A 168 15.91 10.42 -10.42
N LEU A 169 14.99 11.27 -10.87
CA LEU A 169 13.68 11.46 -10.23
C LEU A 169 12.75 10.24 -10.39
N LYS A 170 12.90 9.45 -11.45
CA LYS A 170 12.22 8.16 -11.63
C LYS A 170 12.66 7.12 -10.60
N VAL A 171 13.97 7.04 -10.30
CA VAL A 171 14.52 6.16 -9.26
C VAL A 171 14.22 6.69 -7.85
N CYS A 172 14.18 8.02 -7.70
CA CYS A 172 13.81 8.73 -6.49
C CYS A 172 12.35 9.19 -6.54
N SER A 173 11.43 8.29 -6.90
CA SER A 173 9.99 8.56 -6.93
C SER A 173 9.53 9.02 -5.55
N ALA A 174 9.15 10.29 -5.43
CA ALA A 174 8.61 10.85 -4.19
C ALA A 174 7.13 10.49 -4.08
N SER A 175 6.67 10.16 -2.88
CA SER A 175 5.24 10.11 -2.58
C SER A 175 4.72 11.55 -2.56
N ALA A 176 3.83 11.90 -3.49
CA ALA A 176 3.11 13.15 -3.41
C ALA A 176 2.14 13.07 -2.21
N HIS A 177 2.37 13.90 -1.19
CA HIS A 177 1.42 14.01 -0.08
C HIS A 177 0.27 14.92 -0.52
N THR A 178 -0.81 14.31 -1.02
CA THR A 178 -2.12 14.97 -0.98
C THR A 178 -2.67 14.87 0.44
N SER A 179 -3.14 15.97 1.02
CA SER A 179 -3.90 15.94 2.29
C SER A 179 -5.24 15.23 2.05
N LEU A 180 -5.24 13.90 2.09
CA LEU A 180 -6.45 13.11 2.03
C LEU A 180 -6.97 12.92 3.46
N GLN A 181 -8.04 13.64 3.78
CA GLN A 181 -8.76 13.49 5.05
C GLN A 181 -9.86 12.45 4.89
N GLY A 182 -9.82 11.37 5.67
CA GLY A 182 -10.98 10.51 5.97
C GLY A 182 -11.72 9.85 4.80
N LEU A 183 -11.17 9.85 3.59
CA LEU A 183 -11.78 9.25 2.39
C LEU A 183 -11.12 7.92 2.04
N ASP A 184 -11.88 7.01 1.41
CA ASP A 184 -11.34 5.87 0.69
C ASP A 184 -10.37 6.39 -0.39
N TYR A 185 -9.07 6.38 -0.09
CA TYR A 185 -8.06 6.95 -0.96
C TYR A 185 -7.89 6.08 -2.20
N ILE A 186 -8.18 4.77 -2.12
CA ILE A 186 -8.06 3.86 -3.26
C ILE A 186 -9.16 4.16 -4.28
N SER A 187 -10.41 4.27 -3.85
CA SER A 187 -11.51 4.65 -4.73
C SER A 187 -11.39 6.09 -5.23
N ALA A 188 -10.94 7.02 -4.38
CA ALA A 188 -10.72 8.41 -4.79
C ALA A 188 -9.59 8.55 -5.83
N MET A 189 -8.43 7.92 -5.59
CA MET A 189 -7.34 7.89 -6.56
C MET A 189 -7.73 7.15 -7.84
N GLY A 190 -8.49 6.05 -7.73
CA GLY A 190 -9.03 5.35 -8.89
C GLY A 190 -9.97 6.23 -9.71
N GLY A 191 -10.81 7.03 -9.04
CA GLY A 191 -11.67 8.03 -9.67
C GLY A 191 -10.87 9.11 -10.41
N GLN A 192 -9.91 9.72 -9.72
CA GLN A 192 -9.00 10.74 -10.28
C GLN A 192 -8.18 10.19 -11.44
N ALA A 193 -7.71 8.95 -11.36
CA ALA A 193 -6.95 8.30 -12.43
C ALA A 193 -7.73 8.19 -13.74
N PHE A 194 -9.05 7.98 -13.69
CA PHE A 194 -9.87 8.07 -14.90
C PHE A 194 -9.92 9.50 -15.45
N ASP A 195 -10.06 10.50 -14.58
CA ASP A 195 -10.09 11.91 -15.00
C ASP A 195 -8.74 12.33 -15.60
N ASP A 196 -7.63 11.82 -15.06
CA ASP A 196 -6.28 12.01 -15.60
C ASP A 196 -6.11 11.37 -16.99
N LEU A 197 -6.65 10.17 -17.21
CA LEU A 197 -6.66 9.54 -18.53
C LEU A 197 -7.54 10.31 -19.53
N GLU A 198 -8.70 10.82 -19.11
CA GLU A 198 -9.54 11.66 -19.95
C GLU A 198 -8.77 12.91 -20.42
N ASN A 199 -8.00 13.55 -19.53
CA ASN A 199 -7.15 14.68 -19.89
C ASN A 199 -6.04 14.31 -20.90
N VAL A 200 -5.42 13.13 -20.77
CA VAL A 200 -4.43 12.63 -21.74
C VAL A 200 -5.08 12.41 -23.10
N VAL A 201 -6.27 11.81 -23.13
CA VAL A 201 -7.04 11.58 -24.36
C VAL A 201 -7.42 12.89 -25.04
N ASP A 202 -7.86 13.89 -24.27
CA ASP A 202 -8.17 15.22 -24.80
C ASP A 202 -6.94 15.90 -25.39
N MET A 203 -5.78 15.83 -24.71
CA MET A 203 -4.52 16.35 -25.26
C MET A 203 -4.13 15.68 -26.59
N LEU A 204 -4.25 14.35 -26.68
CA LEU A 204 -3.96 13.60 -27.91
C LEU A 204 -4.94 13.95 -29.04
N GLY A 205 -6.22 14.12 -28.71
CA GLY A 205 -7.27 14.50 -29.65
C GLY A 205 -7.11 15.91 -30.20
N ASP A 206 -6.94 16.88 -29.31
CA ASP A 206 -6.96 18.32 -29.61
C ASP A 206 -5.66 18.82 -30.21
N ARG A 207 -4.52 18.35 -29.69
CA ARG A 207 -3.21 18.95 -30.00
C ARG A 207 -2.34 18.11 -30.90
N TYR A 208 -2.56 16.80 -30.95
CA TYR A 208 -1.63 15.89 -31.58
C TYR A 208 -2.24 14.92 -32.60
N GLY A 209 -3.33 15.34 -33.22
CA GLY A 209 -3.76 14.78 -34.50
C GLY A 209 -4.54 13.48 -34.45
N LYS A 210 -4.91 12.98 -33.25
CA LYS A 210 -5.86 11.84 -33.14
C LYS A 210 -7.29 12.25 -33.46
N GLY A 211 -7.62 13.53 -33.26
CA GLY A 211 -8.89 14.13 -33.64
C GLY A 211 -10.00 13.98 -32.60
N LEU A 212 -10.94 14.93 -32.63
CA LEU A 212 -12.04 15.04 -31.67
C LEU A 212 -12.97 13.83 -31.62
N ALA A 213 -13.18 13.16 -32.76
CA ALA A 213 -14.04 11.98 -32.84
C ALA A 213 -13.45 10.80 -32.05
N TRP A 214 -12.14 10.56 -32.19
CA TRP A 214 -11.41 9.54 -31.43
C TRP A 214 -11.44 9.88 -29.94
N ALA A 215 -11.09 11.12 -29.57
CA ALA A 215 -11.07 11.53 -28.16
C ALA A 215 -12.44 11.35 -27.49
N LYS A 216 -13.51 11.77 -28.16
CA LYS A 216 -14.89 11.57 -27.68
C LYS A 216 -15.23 10.10 -27.47
N GLN A 217 -14.87 9.22 -28.41
CA GLN A 217 -15.14 7.79 -28.31
C GLN A 217 -14.33 7.15 -27.16
N THR A 218 -13.04 7.46 -27.07
CA THR A 218 -12.13 6.93 -26.04
C THR A 218 -12.56 7.39 -24.64
N ASN A 219 -12.92 8.67 -24.47
CA ASN A 219 -13.46 9.19 -23.22
C ASN A 219 -14.79 8.54 -22.83
N GLN A 220 -15.64 8.20 -23.80
CA GLN A 220 -16.87 7.45 -23.52
C GLN A 220 -16.55 6.05 -22.97
N LYS A 221 -15.58 5.34 -23.57
CA LYS A 221 -15.12 4.04 -23.04
C LYS A 221 -14.55 4.17 -21.62
N LEU A 222 -13.76 5.20 -21.34
CA LEU A 222 -13.22 5.48 -19.99
C LEU A 222 -14.35 5.72 -18.98
N LYS A 223 -15.37 6.51 -19.33
CA LYS A 223 -16.55 6.76 -18.49
C LYS A 223 -17.34 5.49 -18.22
N ASP A 224 -17.51 4.64 -19.22
CA ASP A 224 -18.24 3.38 -19.07
C ASP A 224 -17.47 2.36 -18.22
N ALA A 225 -16.15 2.29 -18.35
CA ALA A 225 -15.29 1.53 -17.45
C ALA A 225 -15.33 2.05 -16.00
N LYS A 226 -15.28 3.38 -15.80
CA LYS A 226 -15.40 4.01 -14.47
C LYS A 226 -16.76 3.68 -13.84
N ARG A 227 -17.85 3.76 -14.59
CA ARG A 227 -19.21 3.38 -14.15
C ARG A 227 -19.29 1.90 -13.78
N TYR A 228 -18.69 1.03 -14.61
CA TYR A 228 -18.65 -0.41 -14.33
C TYR A 228 -17.95 -0.73 -13.02
N LEU A 229 -16.78 -0.15 -12.75
CA LEU A 229 -16.06 -0.37 -11.49
C LEU A 229 -16.83 0.19 -10.28
N LYS A 230 -17.48 1.36 -10.39
CA LYS A 230 -18.29 1.93 -9.30
C LYS A 230 -19.54 1.12 -8.96
N GLY A 231 -20.17 0.55 -9.99
CA GLY A 231 -21.50 -0.06 -9.90
C GLY A 231 -21.44 -1.58 -9.96
N ASP A 232 -21.31 -2.11 -11.17
CA ASP A 232 -21.74 -3.47 -11.48
C ASP A 232 -20.65 -4.53 -11.27
N TYR A 233 -19.38 -4.14 -11.24
CA TYR A 233 -18.27 -5.08 -11.03
C TYR A 233 -18.46 -5.91 -9.75
N LYS A 234 -18.92 -5.27 -8.66
CA LYS A 234 -19.21 -5.95 -7.39
C LYS A 234 -20.31 -7.01 -7.47
N ILE A 235 -21.25 -6.85 -8.40
CA ILE A 235 -22.39 -7.76 -8.58
C ILE A 235 -21.96 -9.00 -9.38
N HIS A 236 -20.98 -8.84 -10.26
CA HIS A 236 -20.47 -9.94 -11.08
C HIS A 236 -19.54 -10.88 -10.30
N ILE A 237 -18.91 -10.39 -9.22
CA ILE A 237 -17.97 -11.19 -8.44
C ILE A 237 -18.68 -12.32 -7.68
N SER A 238 -18.18 -13.55 -7.85
CA SER A 238 -18.68 -14.74 -7.16
C SER A 238 -17.56 -15.76 -6.93
N SER A 239 -17.84 -16.80 -6.13
CA SER A 239 -16.87 -17.86 -5.84
C SER A 239 -16.61 -18.80 -7.04
N ASN A 240 -17.60 -18.93 -7.94
CA ASN A 240 -17.69 -19.98 -8.95
C ASN A 240 -17.93 -19.40 -10.35
N SER A 241 -17.37 -18.23 -10.64
CA SER A 241 -17.55 -17.59 -11.95
C SER A 241 -16.63 -18.21 -13.00
N GLU A 242 -17.16 -18.49 -14.19
CA GLU A 242 -16.35 -18.89 -15.34
C GLU A 242 -15.51 -17.74 -15.92
N VAL A 243 -15.74 -16.49 -15.49
CA VAL A 243 -14.90 -15.34 -15.83
C VAL A 243 -13.83 -15.15 -14.74
N ALA A 244 -12.56 -15.24 -15.12
CA ALA A 244 -11.40 -15.12 -14.21
C ALA A 244 -11.45 -13.87 -13.32
N ASP A 245 -11.77 -12.70 -13.90
CA ASP A 245 -11.88 -11.42 -13.16
C ASP A 245 -13.01 -11.39 -12.12
N HIS A 246 -14.01 -12.24 -12.27
CA HIS A 246 -15.18 -12.30 -11.39
C HIS A 246 -15.06 -13.44 -10.38
N CYS A 247 -14.26 -14.47 -10.68
CA CYS A 247 -14.04 -15.58 -9.79
C CYS A 247 -13.11 -15.17 -8.65
N ARG A 248 -13.67 -15.00 -7.46
CA ARG A 248 -12.93 -14.53 -6.30
C ARG A 248 -11.87 -15.53 -5.84
N THR A 249 -12.19 -16.82 -5.92
CA THR A 249 -11.26 -17.91 -5.58
C THR A 249 -10.03 -17.87 -6.48
N TYR A 250 -10.24 -17.68 -7.79
CA TYR A 250 -9.17 -17.60 -8.77
C TYR A 250 -8.41 -16.26 -8.71
N ALA A 251 -9.11 -15.13 -8.73
CA ALA A 251 -8.52 -13.81 -8.82
C ALA A 251 -7.76 -13.38 -7.55
N LEU A 252 -8.04 -14.00 -6.39
CA LEU A 252 -7.29 -13.81 -5.16
C LEU A 252 -6.23 -14.90 -4.91
N SER A 253 -6.16 -15.92 -5.78
CA SER A 253 -5.13 -16.96 -5.72
C SER A 253 -3.77 -16.36 -6.13
N PHE A 254 -2.72 -16.67 -5.37
CA PHE A 254 -1.37 -16.24 -5.68
C PHE A 254 -0.50 -17.45 -6.07
N PRO A 255 -0.27 -17.69 -7.37
CA PRO A 255 0.30 -18.94 -7.87
C PRO A 255 1.77 -19.16 -7.48
N ASN A 256 2.46 -18.11 -7.01
CA ASN A 256 3.87 -18.19 -6.62
C ASN A 256 4.08 -18.53 -5.14
N ASP A 257 3.00 -18.74 -4.38
CA ASP A 257 3.07 -19.19 -2.99
C ASP A 257 2.00 -20.26 -2.75
N GLU A 258 2.44 -21.48 -2.44
CA GLU A 258 1.55 -22.61 -2.18
C GLU A 258 0.57 -22.32 -1.03
N ASN A 259 0.96 -21.51 -0.04
CA ASN A 259 0.10 -21.16 1.08
C ASN A 259 -1.02 -20.18 0.71
N TYR A 260 -0.89 -19.50 -0.44
CA TYR A 260 -1.88 -18.55 -0.95
C TYR A 260 -2.46 -18.97 -2.31
N THR A 261 -2.24 -20.22 -2.71
CA THR A 261 -2.81 -20.79 -3.93
C THR A 261 -4.13 -21.47 -3.62
N ASN A 262 -5.20 -21.01 -4.24
CA ASN A 262 -6.49 -21.68 -4.27
C ASN A 262 -6.73 -22.31 -5.65
N SER A 263 -7.38 -23.48 -5.66
CA SER A 263 -7.85 -24.15 -6.88
C SER A 263 -9.36 -23.98 -7.03
N CYS A 264 -9.82 -24.02 -8.28
CA CYS A 264 -11.23 -23.98 -8.63
C CYS A 264 -11.64 -25.33 -9.23
N ASP A 265 -12.88 -25.74 -9.00
CA ASP A 265 -13.52 -26.93 -9.57
C ASP A 265 -14.15 -26.68 -10.96
N HIS A 266 -13.99 -25.47 -11.49
CA HIS A 266 -14.52 -24.99 -12.76
C HIS A 266 -13.43 -24.32 -13.60
N GLU A 267 -13.69 -24.19 -14.90
CA GLU A 267 -12.77 -23.57 -15.85
C GLU A 267 -13.07 -22.07 -16.04
N HIS A 268 -12.04 -21.28 -16.30
CA HIS A 268 -12.15 -19.83 -16.51
C HIS A 268 -12.16 -19.45 -17.99
N LYS A 269 -13.06 -20.05 -18.78
CA LYS A 269 -13.18 -19.81 -20.23
C LYS A 269 -14.12 -18.65 -20.58
N GLY A 270 -14.90 -18.17 -19.62
CA GLY A 270 -15.83 -17.06 -19.80
C GLY A 270 -15.11 -15.73 -20.04
N LYS A 271 -15.76 -14.85 -20.80
CA LYS A 271 -15.29 -13.47 -21.04
C LYS A 271 -16.34 -12.48 -20.58
N CYS A 272 -15.89 -11.34 -20.07
CA CYS A 272 -16.77 -10.23 -19.74
C CYS A 272 -16.36 -8.99 -20.54
N ASP A 273 -17.21 -8.61 -21.50
CA ASP A 273 -16.96 -7.47 -22.39
C ASP A 273 -16.69 -6.19 -21.58
N ARG A 274 -17.40 -6.01 -20.46
CA ARG A 274 -17.24 -4.85 -19.57
C ARG A 274 -15.91 -4.82 -18.82
N CYS A 275 -15.36 -5.99 -18.47
CA CYS A 275 -14.02 -6.08 -17.89
C CYS A 275 -12.93 -5.74 -18.90
N SER A 276 -13.16 -6.02 -20.19
CA SER A 276 -12.21 -5.75 -21.27
C SER A 276 -12.14 -4.28 -21.69
N ILE A 277 -13.20 -3.48 -21.44
CA ILE A 277 -13.25 -2.06 -21.84
C ILE A 277 -12.00 -1.30 -21.38
N PHE A 278 -11.63 -1.39 -20.10
CA PHE A 278 -10.50 -0.62 -19.59
C PHE A 278 -9.14 -1.09 -20.17
N PRO A 279 -8.76 -2.39 -20.11
CA PRO A 279 -7.53 -2.88 -20.73
C PRO A 279 -7.40 -2.53 -22.21
N GLU A 280 -8.48 -2.69 -22.99
CA GLU A 280 -8.50 -2.37 -24.43
C GLU A 280 -8.34 -0.86 -24.67
N THR A 281 -9.09 -0.04 -23.94
CA THR A 281 -8.98 1.44 -24.05
C THR A 281 -7.60 1.93 -23.63
N LEU A 282 -7.00 1.34 -22.60
CA LEU A 282 -5.64 1.66 -22.19
C LEU A 282 -4.62 1.29 -23.27
N ALA A 283 -4.79 0.14 -23.93
CA ALA A 283 -3.94 -0.25 -25.06
C ALA A 283 -4.08 0.74 -26.23
N ASP A 284 -5.30 1.17 -26.57
CA ASP A 284 -5.56 2.18 -27.60
C ASP A 284 -4.85 3.53 -27.28
N ILE A 285 -4.86 3.94 -26.01
CA ILE A 285 -4.17 5.16 -25.53
C ILE A 285 -2.65 4.99 -25.64
N CYS A 286 -2.11 3.86 -25.18
CA CYS A 286 -0.67 3.58 -25.25
C CYS A 286 -0.16 3.55 -26.69
N ALA A 287 -0.85 2.84 -27.59
CA ALA A 287 -0.51 2.82 -29.01
C ALA A 287 -0.55 4.23 -29.62
N SER A 288 -1.53 5.03 -29.21
CA SER A 288 -1.63 6.43 -29.64
C SER A 288 -0.48 7.29 -29.14
N LEU A 289 0.01 7.07 -27.92
CA LEU A 289 1.20 7.73 -27.38
C LEU A 289 2.49 7.30 -28.10
N GLU A 290 2.57 6.08 -28.60
CA GLU A 290 3.72 5.62 -29.37
C GLU A 290 3.81 6.34 -30.72
N GLU A 291 2.69 6.45 -31.43
CA GLU A 291 2.59 7.05 -32.77
C GLU A 291 2.68 8.57 -32.80
N VAL A 292 2.31 9.24 -31.69
CA VAL A 292 2.16 10.68 -31.68
C VAL A 292 3.49 11.42 -31.84
N ASN A 293 3.51 12.40 -32.73
CA ASN A 293 4.64 13.33 -32.87
C ASN A 293 4.39 14.58 -32.01
N CYS A 294 4.85 14.56 -30.76
CA CYS A 294 4.77 15.68 -29.84
C CYS A 294 6.13 15.95 -29.16
N PRO A 295 6.31 17.11 -28.49
CA PRO A 295 7.52 17.37 -27.74
C PRO A 295 7.80 16.26 -26.73
N LEU A 296 9.05 15.81 -26.66
CA LEU A 296 9.45 14.69 -25.78
C LEU A 296 9.02 14.89 -24.31
N GLU A 297 9.04 16.13 -23.83
CA GLU A 297 8.57 16.49 -22.47
C GLU A 297 7.08 16.22 -22.28
N GLU A 298 6.23 16.57 -23.25
CA GLU A 298 4.79 16.33 -23.17
C GLU A 298 4.48 14.84 -23.33
N LYS A 299 5.20 14.14 -24.22
CA LYS A 299 5.09 12.68 -24.36
C LYS A 299 5.40 11.95 -23.06
N GLU A 300 6.56 12.21 -22.46
CA GLU A 300 6.98 11.54 -21.23
C GLU A 300 6.04 11.86 -20.05
N ASN A 301 5.48 13.07 -19.98
CA ASN A 301 4.50 13.42 -18.97
C ASN A 301 3.19 12.63 -19.15
N MET A 302 2.66 12.55 -20.37
CA MET A 302 1.46 11.76 -20.66
C MET A 302 1.69 10.27 -20.39
N GLU A 303 2.85 9.72 -20.75
CA GLU A 303 3.21 8.32 -20.44
C GLU A 303 3.29 8.06 -18.93
N TYR A 304 3.88 8.99 -18.17
CA TYR A 304 3.93 8.90 -16.71
C TYR A 304 2.53 8.91 -16.10
N VAL A 305 1.69 9.88 -16.49
CA VAL A 305 0.30 9.99 -16.01
C VAL A 305 -0.49 8.73 -16.37
N THR A 306 -0.38 8.25 -17.61
CA THR A 306 -1.07 7.04 -18.08
C THR A 306 -0.65 5.81 -17.28
N THR A 307 0.63 5.65 -16.99
CA THR A 307 1.17 4.54 -16.19
C THR A 307 0.63 4.58 -14.75
N GLN A 308 0.68 5.74 -14.11
CA GLN A 308 0.20 5.92 -12.74
C GLN A 308 -1.31 5.70 -12.64
N ALA A 309 -2.07 6.28 -13.57
CA ALA A 309 -3.51 6.11 -13.65
C ALA A 309 -3.90 4.63 -13.81
N ALA A 310 -3.20 3.91 -14.70
CA ALA A 310 -3.43 2.49 -14.89
C ALA A 310 -3.15 1.67 -13.62
N GLN A 311 -2.11 2.01 -12.85
CA GLN A 311 -1.84 1.36 -11.58
C GLN A 311 -2.94 1.64 -10.54
N HIS A 312 -3.41 2.88 -10.43
CA HIS A 312 -4.47 3.26 -9.50
C HIS A 312 -5.81 2.58 -9.84
N ILE A 313 -6.19 2.51 -11.12
CA ILE A 313 -7.43 1.85 -11.56
C ILE A 313 -7.37 0.34 -11.29
N ARG A 314 -6.24 -0.32 -11.58
CA ARG A 314 -6.04 -1.74 -11.24
C ARG A 314 -6.10 -1.98 -9.73
N SER A 315 -5.47 -1.09 -8.95
CA SER A 315 -5.50 -1.16 -7.48
C SER A 315 -6.92 -1.03 -6.94
N TRP A 316 -7.73 -0.14 -7.54
CA TRP A 316 -9.13 0.02 -7.19
C TRP A 316 -9.98 -1.21 -7.53
N LYS A 317 -9.83 -1.80 -8.72
CA LYS A 317 -10.48 -3.07 -9.09
C LYS A 317 -10.13 -4.18 -8.08
N ALA A 318 -8.86 -4.31 -7.72
CA ALA A 318 -8.41 -5.31 -6.75
C ALA A 318 -8.95 -5.03 -5.34
N HIS A 319 -9.04 -3.77 -4.93
CA HIS A 319 -9.64 -3.35 -3.65
C HIS A 319 -11.13 -3.73 -3.57
N ILE A 320 -11.90 -3.55 -4.65
CA ILE A 320 -13.31 -3.98 -4.70
C ILE A 320 -13.41 -5.50 -4.50
N LEU A 321 -12.58 -6.28 -5.19
CA LEU A 321 -12.56 -7.74 -5.10
C LEU A 321 -12.23 -8.23 -3.68
N ARG A 322 -11.17 -7.69 -3.05
CA ARG A 322 -10.78 -8.03 -1.67
C ARG A 322 -11.86 -7.62 -0.67
N SER A 323 -12.46 -6.44 -0.85
CA SER A 323 -13.56 -5.97 0.00
C SER A 323 -14.76 -6.92 -0.02
N ILE A 324 -15.14 -7.45 -1.19
CA ILE A 324 -16.22 -8.44 -1.33
C ILE A 324 -15.86 -9.78 -0.69
N ASN A 325 -14.60 -10.21 -0.79
CA ASN A 325 -14.13 -11.42 -0.12
C ASN A 325 -14.25 -11.30 1.39
N GLN A 326 -13.83 -10.16 1.92
CA GLN A 326 -13.90 -9.86 3.33
C GLN A 326 -15.35 -9.80 3.83
N ASP A 327 -16.24 -9.15 3.10
CA ASP A 327 -17.66 -9.11 3.46
C ASP A 327 -18.30 -10.50 3.48
N ALA A 328 -17.90 -11.39 2.57
CA ALA A 328 -18.33 -12.79 2.60
C ALA A 328 -17.86 -13.50 3.88
N ALA A 329 -16.57 -13.37 4.25
CA ALA A 329 -16.04 -13.94 5.49
C ALA A 329 -16.79 -13.43 6.73
N ARG A 330 -17.09 -12.13 6.79
CA ARG A 330 -17.89 -11.52 7.86
C ARG A 330 -19.31 -12.11 7.91
N HIS A 331 -19.97 -12.28 6.77
CA HIS A 331 -21.29 -12.90 6.72
C HIS A 331 -21.27 -14.37 7.15
N ASP A 332 -20.22 -15.12 6.79
CA ASP A 332 -20.10 -16.51 7.21
C ASP A 332 -19.93 -16.64 8.72
N ILE A 333 -19.16 -15.74 9.35
CA ILE A 333 -19.10 -15.65 10.83
C ILE A 333 -20.49 -15.36 11.41
N LEU A 334 -21.18 -14.34 10.91
CA LEU A 334 -22.51 -13.96 11.42
C LEU A 334 -23.55 -15.09 11.29
N LYS A 335 -23.45 -15.94 10.27
CA LYS A 335 -24.33 -17.12 10.12
C LYS A 335 -24.08 -18.15 11.20
N VAL A 336 -22.81 -18.40 11.56
CA VAL A 336 -22.43 -19.43 12.55
C VAL A 336 -22.43 -18.93 13.99
N LEU A 337 -22.63 -17.63 14.25
CA LEU A 337 -22.81 -17.11 15.60
C LEU A 337 -24.02 -17.78 16.28
N ASP A 338 -23.81 -18.17 17.53
CA ASP A 338 -24.77 -18.75 18.48
C ASP A 338 -24.77 -17.93 19.79
N SER A 339 -25.48 -18.40 20.82
CA SER A 339 -25.55 -17.71 22.12
C SER A 339 -24.25 -17.76 22.94
N HIS A 340 -23.28 -18.57 22.54
CA HIS A 340 -22.00 -18.76 23.23
C HIS A 340 -20.82 -18.14 22.47
N SER A 341 -21.10 -17.44 21.36
CA SER A 341 -20.07 -16.85 20.51
C SER A 341 -20.36 -15.40 20.11
N ALA A 342 -19.29 -14.66 19.82
CA ALA A 342 -19.39 -13.27 19.43
C ALA A 342 -18.38 -12.86 18.34
N LEU A 343 -18.78 -11.91 17.50
CA LEU A 343 -17.90 -11.21 16.55
C LEU A 343 -17.49 -9.87 17.15
N ILE A 344 -16.19 -9.59 17.20
CA ILE A 344 -15.64 -8.32 17.69
C ILE A 344 -14.92 -7.62 16.55
N VAL A 345 -15.38 -6.41 16.20
CA VAL A 345 -14.70 -5.51 15.26
C VAL A 345 -13.89 -4.50 16.07
N LEU A 346 -12.58 -4.37 15.80
CA LEU A 346 -11.68 -3.48 16.51
C LEU A 346 -11.11 -2.43 15.56
N ASP A 347 -11.14 -1.15 15.96
CA ASP A 347 -10.52 -0.08 15.19
C ASP A 347 -10.08 1.10 16.06
N TRP A 348 -9.01 1.77 15.61
CA TRP A 348 -8.62 3.08 16.13
C TRP A 348 -9.49 4.16 15.50
N ALA A 349 -10.35 4.77 16.30
CA ALA A 349 -11.16 5.87 15.81
C ALA A 349 -10.28 7.09 15.50
N MET A 350 -10.73 7.89 14.52
CA MET A 350 -10.16 9.23 14.29
C MET A 350 -10.15 10.01 15.60
N LYS A 351 -8.98 10.52 15.97
CA LYS A 351 -8.73 11.21 17.24
C LYS A 351 -9.79 12.28 17.50
N PHE A 352 -10.32 12.29 18.72
CA PHE A 352 -11.26 13.34 19.12
C PHE A 352 -10.49 14.63 19.35
N ILE A 353 -10.88 15.73 18.70
CA ILE A 353 -10.25 17.02 18.95
C ILE A 353 -10.88 17.61 20.23
N PRO A 354 -10.09 17.91 21.28
CA PRO A 354 -10.56 18.59 22.49
C PRO A 354 -11.41 19.83 22.17
N ARG A 355 -12.53 19.99 22.87
CA ARG A 355 -13.48 21.10 22.67
C ARG A 355 -14.03 21.60 23.99
N LYS A 356 -14.14 22.92 24.13
CA LYS A 356 -14.90 23.63 25.15
C LYS A 356 -16.21 24.13 24.57
N TYR A 357 -17.19 24.39 25.43
CA TYR A 357 -18.42 25.06 25.04
C TYR A 357 -18.15 26.48 24.50
N ARG A 358 -17.22 27.20 25.13
CA ARG A 358 -16.76 28.53 24.69
C ARG A 358 -15.26 28.51 24.46
N GLU A 359 -14.87 28.66 23.20
CA GLU A 359 -13.45 28.70 22.80
C GLU A 359 -13.10 30.05 22.21
N SER A 360 -11.96 30.60 22.64
CA SER A 360 -11.39 31.73 21.96
C SER A 360 -10.77 31.27 20.63
N GLN A 361 -10.67 32.19 19.67
CA GLN A 361 -10.01 31.90 18.38
C GLN A 361 -8.55 31.48 18.54
N ARG A 362 -7.87 31.91 19.62
CA ARG A 362 -6.49 31.51 19.94
C ARG A 362 -6.41 30.07 20.42
N ASP A 363 -7.40 29.63 21.21
CA ASP A 363 -7.43 28.28 21.77
C ASP A 363 -7.81 27.21 20.74
N TRP A 364 -8.37 27.63 19.60
CA TRP A 364 -8.79 26.74 18.51
C TRP A 364 -7.61 26.11 17.74
N PHE A 365 -6.47 26.80 17.65
CA PHE A 365 -5.39 26.39 16.75
C PHE A 365 -4.45 25.33 17.36
N ALA A 366 -4.00 24.38 16.52
CA ALA A 366 -2.98 23.38 16.85
C ALA A 366 -3.29 22.40 18.01
N LYS A 367 -4.57 22.10 18.26
CA LYS A 367 -4.95 21.11 19.26
C LYS A 367 -4.49 19.70 18.91
N ARG A 368 -3.96 19.00 19.91
CA ARG A 368 -3.66 17.57 19.81
C ARG A 368 -4.93 16.77 20.05
N GLY A 369 -5.30 15.92 19.09
CA GLY A 369 -6.44 15.02 19.26
C GLY A 369 -6.17 13.92 20.30
N LEU A 370 -7.20 13.58 21.07
CA LEU A 370 -7.24 12.47 22.02
C LEU A 370 -7.37 11.14 21.26
N PRO A 371 -6.40 10.21 21.41
CA PRO A 371 -6.53 8.86 20.89
C PRO A 371 -7.59 8.08 21.65
N TRP A 372 -8.37 7.30 20.92
CA TRP A 372 -9.38 6.42 21.48
C TRP A 372 -9.61 5.25 20.55
N HIS A 373 -9.86 4.09 21.14
CA HIS A 373 -10.10 2.83 20.42
C HIS A 373 -11.53 2.37 20.65
N ILE A 374 -12.11 1.70 19.65
CA ILE A 374 -13.46 1.16 19.69
C ILE A 374 -13.41 -0.33 19.38
N ALA A 375 -14.01 -1.14 20.26
CA ALA A 375 -14.33 -2.54 19.97
C ALA A 375 -15.84 -2.72 19.96
N VAL A 376 -16.40 -3.12 18.83
CA VAL A 376 -17.84 -3.39 18.68
C VAL A 376 -18.05 -4.90 18.67
N LEU A 377 -18.66 -5.40 19.74
CA LEU A 377 -19.08 -6.79 19.87
C LEU A 377 -20.50 -6.95 19.33
N THR A 378 -20.70 -7.99 18.53
CA THR A 378 -21.99 -8.48 18.06
C THR A 378 -22.15 -9.94 18.47
N LYS A 379 -23.17 -10.25 19.25
CA LYS A 379 -23.54 -11.62 19.64
C LYS A 379 -25.00 -11.91 19.32
N LYS A 380 -25.41 -13.17 19.32
CA LYS A 380 -26.83 -13.54 19.29
C LYS A 380 -27.29 -13.97 20.68
N ASN A 381 -28.55 -13.72 21.02
CA ASN A 381 -29.19 -14.38 22.17
C ASN A 381 -29.79 -15.72 21.72
N ASP A 382 -30.40 -16.45 22.66
CA ASP A 382 -31.05 -17.73 22.39
C ASP A 382 -32.25 -17.61 21.41
N ASP A 383 -32.89 -16.44 21.36
CA ASP A 383 -33.99 -16.13 20.42
C ASP A 383 -33.49 -15.84 18.99
N GLY A 384 -32.16 -15.72 18.80
CA GLY A 384 -31.54 -15.40 17.52
C GLY A 384 -31.40 -13.90 17.21
N ASP A 385 -31.84 -13.03 18.12
CA ASP A 385 -31.69 -11.58 18.02
C ASP A 385 -30.24 -11.16 18.23
N LEU A 386 -29.81 -10.19 17.41
CA LEU A 386 -28.47 -9.62 17.51
C LEU A 386 -28.39 -8.59 18.63
N GLN A 387 -27.47 -8.80 19.56
CA GLN A 387 -27.11 -7.85 20.61
C GLN A 387 -25.75 -7.23 20.32
N ILE A 388 -25.66 -5.91 20.52
CA ILE A 388 -24.44 -5.13 20.27
C ILE A 388 -23.95 -4.53 21.58
N LEU A 389 -22.70 -4.80 21.91
CA LEU A 389 -21.96 -4.13 22.97
C LEU A 389 -20.79 -3.37 22.37
N THR A 390 -20.40 -2.25 22.95
CA THR A 390 -19.34 -1.38 22.44
C THR A 390 -18.43 -0.99 23.58
N PHE A 391 -17.15 -1.28 23.45
CA PHE A 391 -16.12 -0.93 24.41
C PHE A 391 -15.28 0.21 23.86
N LEU A 392 -15.10 1.25 24.67
CA LEU A 392 -14.31 2.42 24.35
C LEU A 392 -13.13 2.51 25.29
N HIS A 393 -11.93 2.67 24.71
CA HIS A 393 -10.70 2.88 25.45
C HIS A 393 -10.20 4.28 25.15
N LEU A 394 -10.22 5.17 26.15
CA LEU A 394 -9.86 6.57 26.01
C LEU A 394 -8.44 6.80 26.54
N PHE A 395 -7.57 7.40 25.74
CA PHE A 395 -6.17 7.61 26.11
C PHE A 395 -5.84 9.10 26.18
N LYS A 396 -5.09 9.49 27.22
CA LYS A 396 -4.48 10.84 27.27
C LYS A 396 -3.40 10.98 26.19
N SER A 397 -2.59 9.94 26.05
CA SER A 397 -1.60 9.77 24.99
C SER A 397 -1.42 8.29 24.71
N CYS A 398 -1.28 7.94 23.43
CA CYS A 398 -1.02 6.57 23.00
C CYS A 398 -0.26 6.61 21.68
N SER A 399 0.74 5.72 21.55
CA SER A 399 1.48 5.45 20.30
C SER A 399 0.64 4.68 19.27
N GLN A 400 -0.49 4.12 19.69
CA GLN A 400 -1.34 3.24 18.86
C GLN A 400 -0.55 2.04 18.32
N ASP A 401 0.34 1.49 19.14
CA ASP A 401 1.18 0.36 18.82
C ASP A 401 0.53 -0.99 19.18
N SER A 402 1.23 -2.07 18.84
CA SER A 402 0.77 -3.44 19.12
C SER A 402 0.62 -3.72 20.62
N GLY A 403 1.41 -3.09 21.48
CA GLY A 403 1.30 -3.26 22.94
C GLY A 403 -0.03 -2.70 23.46
N ALA A 404 -0.43 -1.52 22.95
CA ALA A 404 -1.76 -0.97 23.24
C ALA A 404 -2.88 -1.89 22.73
N VAL A 405 -2.76 -2.44 21.51
CA VAL A 405 -3.76 -3.36 20.94
C VAL A 405 -3.88 -4.64 21.79
N VAL A 406 -2.77 -5.24 22.23
CA VAL A 406 -2.77 -6.42 23.12
C VAL A 406 -3.50 -6.12 24.43
N ALA A 407 -3.18 -4.98 25.08
CA ALA A 407 -3.85 -4.58 26.31
C ALA A 407 -5.35 -4.34 26.12
N ILE A 408 -5.75 -3.74 24.99
CA ILE A 408 -7.15 -3.53 24.62
C ILE A 408 -7.87 -4.86 24.43
N ILE A 409 -7.30 -5.81 23.67
CA ILE A 409 -7.92 -7.13 23.45
C ILE A 409 -8.10 -7.85 24.80
N HIS A 410 -7.07 -7.84 25.64
CA HIS A 410 -7.14 -8.45 26.96
C HIS A 410 -8.25 -7.83 27.83
N ASP A 411 -8.33 -6.50 27.89
CA ASP A 411 -9.36 -5.80 28.67
C ASP A 411 -10.77 -6.09 28.13
N VAL A 412 -10.97 -6.04 26.80
CA VAL A 412 -12.26 -6.38 26.16
C VAL A 412 -12.70 -7.79 26.52
N LEU A 413 -11.81 -8.79 26.38
CA LEU A 413 -12.15 -10.17 26.69
C LEU A 413 -12.38 -10.40 28.20
N SER A 414 -11.63 -9.72 29.06
CA SER A 414 -11.84 -9.75 30.51
C SER A 414 -13.19 -9.13 30.92
N GLN A 415 -13.61 -8.05 30.24
CA GLN A 415 -14.94 -7.49 30.47
C GLN A 415 -16.04 -8.43 29.97
N ILE A 416 -15.85 -9.06 28.81
CA ILE A 416 -16.81 -10.02 28.24
C ILE A 416 -17.04 -11.20 29.18
N SER A 417 -15.98 -11.79 29.75
CA SER A 417 -16.12 -12.92 30.68
C SER A 417 -16.94 -12.59 31.93
N THR A 418 -17.05 -11.30 32.27
CA THR A 418 -17.86 -10.82 33.40
C THR A 418 -19.29 -10.47 33.00
N ILE A 419 -19.48 -9.78 31.86
CA ILE A 419 -20.80 -9.24 31.47
C ILE A 419 -21.63 -10.22 30.62
N ALA A 420 -20.97 -11.18 29.97
CA ALA A 420 -21.57 -12.19 29.12
C ALA A 420 -20.82 -13.52 29.35
N PRO A 421 -20.91 -14.11 30.56
CA PRO A 421 -20.17 -15.32 30.93
C PRO A 421 -20.50 -16.53 30.05
N GLU A 422 -21.65 -16.52 29.38
CA GLU A 422 -22.05 -17.49 28.36
C GLU A 422 -21.20 -17.43 27.08
N VAL A 423 -20.48 -16.32 26.82
CA VAL A 423 -19.63 -16.21 25.63
C VAL A 423 -18.28 -16.85 25.89
N HIS A 424 -18.02 -17.96 25.22
CA HIS A 424 -16.77 -18.73 25.37
C HIS A 424 -15.88 -18.64 24.13
N THR A 425 -16.42 -18.19 23.00
CA THR A 425 -15.72 -18.14 21.71
C THR A 425 -15.89 -16.78 21.05
N VAL A 426 -14.81 -16.22 20.52
CA VAL A 426 -14.84 -14.95 19.78
C VAL A 426 -14.16 -15.06 18.42
N TYR A 427 -14.67 -14.26 17.49
CA TYR A 427 -14.07 -13.99 16.19
C TYR A 427 -13.62 -12.54 16.19
N LEU A 428 -12.36 -12.27 15.84
CA LEU A 428 -11.83 -10.91 15.78
C LEU A 428 -11.76 -10.45 14.32
N CYS A 429 -12.26 -9.24 14.07
CA CYS A 429 -12.07 -8.54 12.80
C CYS A 429 -11.38 -7.21 13.09
N GLN A 430 -10.23 -6.96 12.48
CA GLN A 430 -9.36 -5.83 12.81
C GLN A 430 -8.95 -5.07 11.54
N ASP A 431 -8.50 -3.83 11.69
CA ASP A 431 -7.79 -3.14 10.60
C ASP A 431 -6.48 -3.88 10.27
N ASN A 432 -6.01 -3.79 9.02
CA ASN A 432 -4.76 -4.42 8.60
C ASN A 432 -3.53 -3.51 8.88
N ALA A 433 -3.65 -2.55 9.79
CA ALA A 433 -2.52 -1.78 10.27
C ALA A 433 -1.54 -2.65 11.06
N GLY A 434 -0.25 -2.30 10.98
CA GLY A 434 0.81 -3.07 11.62
C GLY A 434 0.71 -3.17 13.15
N CYS A 435 -0.12 -2.39 13.84
CA CYS A 435 -0.38 -2.57 15.27
C CYS A 435 -1.32 -3.75 15.56
N TYR A 436 -2.25 -4.07 14.64
CA TYR A 436 -3.08 -5.27 14.71
C TYR A 436 -2.34 -6.47 14.13
N HIS A 437 -1.79 -6.31 12.92
CA HIS A 437 -1.10 -7.36 12.19
C HIS A 437 0.39 -7.40 12.54
N SER A 438 0.71 -7.71 13.80
CA SER A 438 2.09 -7.89 14.27
C SER A 438 2.30 -9.21 14.98
N ALA A 439 3.56 -9.67 15.00
CA ALA A 439 3.97 -10.84 15.77
C ALA A 439 3.60 -10.69 17.25
N LEU A 440 3.81 -9.51 17.85
CA LEU A 440 3.44 -9.28 19.26
C LEU A 440 1.95 -9.51 19.50
N THR A 441 1.10 -8.94 18.64
CA THR A 441 -0.37 -9.10 18.75
C THR A 441 -0.76 -10.56 18.62
N LEU A 442 -0.33 -11.23 17.55
CA LEU A 442 -0.70 -12.62 17.25
C LEU A 442 -0.19 -13.61 18.30
N LEU A 443 1.05 -13.46 18.76
CA LEU A 443 1.67 -14.36 19.74
C LEU A 443 1.15 -14.15 21.16
N SER A 444 0.54 -12.99 21.46
CA SER A 444 -0.05 -12.73 22.78
C SER A 444 -1.41 -13.40 22.96
N LEU A 445 -2.11 -13.76 21.88
CA LEU A 445 -3.49 -14.24 21.95
C LEU A 445 -3.67 -15.51 22.78
N PRO A 446 -2.83 -16.56 22.66
CA PRO A 446 -2.97 -17.75 23.51
C PRO A 446 -2.84 -17.46 25.01
N THR A 447 -2.05 -16.45 25.38
CA THR A 447 -1.92 -16.01 26.77
C THR A 447 -3.19 -15.30 27.23
N ILE A 448 -3.79 -14.47 26.37
CA ILE A 448 -5.07 -13.80 26.66
C ILE A 448 -6.21 -14.83 26.76
N GLU A 449 -6.25 -15.82 25.88
CA GLU A 449 -7.24 -16.91 25.95
C GLU A 449 -7.16 -17.63 27.30
N ARG A 450 -5.94 -17.94 27.75
CA ARG A 450 -5.72 -18.62 29.05
C ARG A 450 -6.11 -17.74 30.23
N SER A 451 -5.84 -16.43 30.18
CA SER A 451 -6.17 -15.52 31.29
C SER A 451 -7.66 -15.21 31.39
N THR A 452 -8.36 -15.13 30.26
CA THR A 452 -9.78 -14.73 30.20
C THR A 452 -10.74 -15.91 30.12
N GLY A 453 -10.26 -17.09 29.71
CA GLY A 453 -11.09 -18.27 29.46
C GLY A 453 -11.87 -18.22 28.15
N ILE A 454 -11.68 -17.20 27.31
CA ILE A 454 -12.37 -17.02 26.04
C ILE A 454 -11.47 -17.45 24.89
N GLN A 455 -11.94 -18.38 24.05
CA GLN A 455 -11.24 -18.84 22.87
C GLN A 455 -11.38 -17.84 21.71
N ILE A 456 -10.26 -17.49 21.07
CA ILE A 456 -10.18 -16.70 19.84
C ILE A 456 -10.10 -17.67 18.66
N ARG A 457 -11.24 -17.95 18.05
CA ARG A 457 -11.35 -18.98 17.01
C ARG A 457 -10.77 -18.57 15.66
N ARG A 458 -10.84 -17.28 15.33
CA ARG A 458 -10.38 -16.73 14.05
C ARG A 458 -10.09 -15.24 14.19
N ILE A 459 -9.12 -14.78 13.41
CA ILE A 459 -8.75 -13.38 13.28
C ILE A 459 -8.75 -13.04 11.80
N ASP A 460 -9.52 -12.03 11.42
CA ASP A 460 -9.57 -11.51 10.07
C ASP A 460 -9.03 -10.08 10.05
N PHE A 461 -8.17 -9.80 9.07
CA PHE A 461 -7.66 -8.46 8.80
C PHE A 461 -8.42 -7.82 7.65
N SER A 462 -8.88 -6.60 7.86
CA SER A 462 -9.68 -5.88 6.90
C SER A 462 -8.81 -5.28 5.80
N ASP A 463 -9.25 -5.36 4.54
CA ASP A 463 -8.62 -4.58 3.47
C ASP A 463 -8.66 -3.09 3.88
N PRO A 464 -7.61 -2.31 3.61
CA PRO A 464 -7.57 -0.92 4.01
C PRO A 464 -8.85 -0.22 3.60
N GLN A 465 -9.50 0.46 4.56
CA GLN A 465 -10.73 1.24 4.34
C GLN A 465 -12.00 0.41 4.08
N GLY A 466 -11.93 -0.93 4.19
CA GLY A 466 -13.06 -1.86 4.22
C GLY A 466 -13.35 -2.43 5.63
N GLY A 467 -14.56 -2.95 5.83
CA GLY A 467 -14.93 -3.81 6.98
C GLY A 467 -15.03 -3.23 8.39
N LYS A 468 -14.54 -2.01 8.64
CA LYS A 468 -14.64 -1.31 9.95
C LYS A 468 -15.93 -0.52 10.17
N GLY A 469 -16.93 -0.69 9.31
CA GLY A 469 -18.16 0.11 9.30
C GLY A 469 -18.95 0.09 10.62
N ALA A 470 -18.81 -0.96 11.44
CA ALA A 470 -19.41 -1.02 12.78
C ALA A 470 -18.76 0.00 13.74
N CYS A 471 -17.43 0.04 13.80
CA CYS A 471 -16.66 0.98 14.61
C CYS A 471 -16.91 2.41 14.16
N ASP A 472 -16.85 2.69 12.85
CA ASP A 472 -17.09 4.04 12.31
C ASP A 472 -18.49 4.56 12.64
N ARG A 473 -19.53 3.72 12.49
CA ARG A 473 -20.91 4.08 12.82
C ARG A 473 -21.08 4.37 14.32
N LYS A 474 -20.48 3.55 15.18
CA LYS A 474 -20.50 3.76 16.63
C LYS A 474 -19.73 5.03 17.00
N ALA A 475 -18.56 5.27 16.42
CA ALA A 475 -17.79 6.48 16.62
C ALA A 475 -18.61 7.73 16.29
N ALA A 476 -19.30 7.75 15.15
CA ALA A 476 -20.16 8.85 14.74
C ALA A 476 -21.32 9.07 15.72
N HIS A 477 -21.98 8.00 16.15
CA HIS A 477 -23.05 8.07 17.16
C HIS A 477 -22.55 8.66 18.49
N ILE A 478 -21.41 8.18 18.98
CA ILE A 478 -20.82 8.64 20.24
C ILE A 478 -20.38 10.10 20.14
N LYS A 479 -19.78 10.53 19.01
CA LYS A 479 -19.45 11.95 18.76
C LYS A 479 -20.70 12.83 18.80
N ASN A 480 -21.80 12.39 18.21
CA ASN A 480 -23.06 13.12 18.26
C ASN A 480 -23.65 13.20 19.67
N HIS A 481 -23.53 12.13 20.47
CA HIS A 481 -23.93 12.14 21.87
C HIS A 481 -23.09 13.15 22.68
N MET A 482 -21.76 13.10 22.56
CA MET A 482 -20.85 14.06 23.22
C MET A 482 -21.10 15.51 22.78
N ASN A 483 -21.52 15.75 21.54
CA ASN A 483 -21.91 17.09 21.08
C ASN A 483 -23.09 17.66 21.89
N LYS A 484 -24.05 16.83 22.34
CA LYS A 484 -25.14 17.30 23.21
C LYS A 484 -24.61 17.76 24.57
N TYR A 485 -23.65 17.03 25.12
CA TYR A 485 -22.98 17.39 26.38
C TYR A 485 -22.25 18.73 26.27
N LEU A 486 -21.50 18.93 25.18
CA LEU A 486 -20.85 20.22 24.87
C LEU A 486 -21.88 21.35 24.75
N ASN A 487 -22.96 21.14 23.99
CA ASN A 487 -24.01 22.14 23.78
C ASN A 487 -24.78 22.51 25.06
N SER A 488 -24.65 21.71 26.11
CA SER A 488 -25.23 21.96 27.42
C SER A 488 -24.34 22.83 28.32
N GLY A 489 -23.26 23.40 27.79
CA GLY A 489 -22.37 24.31 28.52
C GLY A 489 -21.09 23.67 29.06
N ASN A 490 -20.82 22.40 28.74
CA ASN A 490 -19.70 21.65 29.29
C ASN A 490 -18.51 21.57 28.34
N ASP A 491 -17.34 21.24 28.90
CA ASP A 491 -16.09 21.06 28.16
C ASP A 491 -15.68 19.58 28.08
N ILE A 492 -14.98 19.22 27.00
CA ILE A 492 -14.37 17.91 26.74
C ILE A 492 -12.93 18.11 26.25
N GLU A 493 -12.00 18.19 27.20
CA GLU A 493 -10.59 18.46 26.93
C GLU A 493 -9.66 17.26 27.20
N ASN A 494 -10.08 16.35 28.08
CA ASN A 494 -9.29 15.20 28.50
C ASN A 494 -10.13 13.90 28.48
N PRO A 495 -9.49 12.72 28.59
CA PRO A 495 -10.19 11.44 28.59
C PRO A 495 -11.26 11.31 29.68
N GLU A 496 -11.04 11.91 30.85
CA GLU A 496 -11.96 11.86 31.99
C GLU A 496 -13.25 12.63 31.69
N GLN A 497 -13.13 13.83 31.12
CA GLN A 497 -14.27 14.62 30.64
C GLN A 497 -14.94 13.96 29.44
N MET A 498 -14.18 13.32 28.56
CA MET A 498 -14.73 12.55 27.44
C MET A 498 -15.55 11.35 27.95
N LYS A 499 -15.08 10.65 28.98
CA LYS A 499 -15.84 9.60 29.66
C LYS A 499 -17.14 10.17 30.24
N ALA A 500 -17.06 11.25 31.02
CA ALA A 500 -18.22 11.90 31.60
C ALA A 500 -19.25 12.33 30.54
N ALA A 501 -18.78 12.84 29.39
CA ALA A 501 -19.64 13.20 28.27
C ALA A 501 -20.33 11.99 27.62
N ILE A 502 -19.68 10.83 27.55
CA ILE A 502 -20.26 9.60 27.00
C ILE A 502 -21.26 8.94 27.95
N GLU A 503 -21.04 9.10 29.26
CA GLU A 503 -21.90 8.57 30.32
C GLU A 503 -23.02 9.55 30.73
N SER A 504 -23.01 10.77 30.18
CA SER A 504 -24.04 11.78 30.43
C SER A 504 -25.41 11.40 29.85
N PHE A 505 -26.50 11.99 30.37
CA PHE A 505 -27.87 11.74 29.89
C PHE A 505 -28.23 10.24 29.84
N GLU A 506 -27.93 9.49 30.90
CA GLU A 506 -28.10 8.02 31.01
C GLU A 506 -27.16 7.20 30.10
N GLY A 507 -26.22 7.88 29.42
CA GLY A 507 -25.20 7.28 28.57
C GLY A 507 -25.72 6.82 27.22
N THR A 508 -24.89 6.05 26.51
CA THR A 508 -25.29 5.38 25.27
C THR A 508 -25.56 3.90 25.55
N PRO A 509 -26.74 3.36 25.19
CA PRO A 509 -27.06 1.95 25.41
C PRO A 509 -26.01 1.00 24.85
N GLY A 510 -25.61 0.02 25.67
CA GLY A 510 -24.61 -0.98 25.31
C GLY A 510 -23.18 -0.45 25.18
N VAL A 511 -22.87 0.76 25.67
CA VAL A 511 -21.51 1.31 25.65
C VAL A 511 -20.84 1.18 27.02
N LYS A 512 -19.59 0.72 27.03
CA LYS A 512 -18.69 0.68 28.19
C LYS A 512 -17.46 1.54 27.89
N VAL A 513 -17.04 2.33 28.85
CA VAL A 513 -15.95 3.30 28.67
C VAL A 513 -14.87 3.11 29.73
N THR A 514 -13.66 2.87 29.27
CA THR A 514 -12.46 2.75 30.10
C THR A 514 -11.52 3.91 29.79
N VAL A 515 -11.13 4.68 30.81
CA VAL A 515 -10.02 5.64 30.70
C VAL A 515 -8.73 4.88 30.96
N CYS A 516 -7.87 4.82 29.96
CA CYS A 516 -6.64 4.06 30.01
C CYS A 516 -5.52 4.89 30.64
N ALA A 517 -4.80 4.27 31.58
CA ALA A 517 -3.56 4.84 32.09
C ALA A 517 -2.53 4.99 30.94
N PRO A 518 -1.64 5.99 31.00
CA PRO A 518 -0.53 6.06 30.06
C PRO A 518 0.29 4.75 30.18
N PRO A 519 0.70 4.14 29.05
CA PRO A 519 1.50 2.94 29.10
C PRO A 519 2.77 3.22 29.93
N PRO A 520 3.20 2.30 30.81
CA PRO A 520 4.45 2.46 31.54
C PRO A 520 5.55 2.71 30.52
N GLY A 521 6.30 3.80 30.69
CA GLY A 521 7.33 4.20 29.75
C GLY A 521 8.29 3.05 29.49
N ARG A 522 8.77 2.91 28.24
CA ARG A 522 9.79 1.92 27.81
C ARG A 522 10.91 1.84 28.85
N GLY A 523 10.84 0.87 29.75
CA GLY A 523 11.69 0.86 30.95
C GLY A 523 11.40 -0.24 31.95
N MET A 524 10.26 -0.94 31.87
CA MET A 524 10.07 -2.17 32.65
C MET A 524 9.70 -3.30 31.69
N GLY A 525 10.64 -4.24 31.57
CA GLY A 525 10.38 -5.52 30.95
C GLY A 525 9.24 -6.22 31.70
N TRP A 526 8.38 -6.88 30.95
CA TRP A 526 7.54 -7.92 31.49
C TRP A 526 8.44 -9.10 31.86
N CYS A 527 9.09 -9.00 33.02
CA CYS A 527 9.73 -10.10 33.73
C CYS A 527 9.48 -9.90 35.22
N GLU A 528 9.10 -11.00 35.87
CA GLU A 528 8.86 -11.20 37.30
C GLU A 528 7.50 -10.66 37.80
N SER A 529 6.66 -11.32 38.59
CA SER A 529 6.47 -12.66 39.20
C SER A 529 5.27 -12.49 40.18
N PRO A 530 4.70 -13.51 40.86
CA PRO A 530 5.09 -14.93 41.01
C PRO A 530 4.29 -15.92 40.17
#